data_AF-A0A8S1RPI7-F1
#
_entry.id   AF-A0A8S1RPI7-F1
#
_cell.length_a   1.000
_cell.length_b   1.000
_cell.length_c   1.000
_cell.angle_alpha   90.00
_cell.angle_beta   90.00
_cell.angle_gamma   90.00
#
_symmetry.space_group_name_H-M   'P 1'
#
loop_
_entity.id
_entity.type
_entity.pdbx_description
1 polymer ?
#
loop_
_entity_poly.entity_id
_entity_poly.type
_entity_poly.pdbx_seq_one_letter_code
_entity_poly.pdbx_strand_id
1 'polypeptide(L)'
;MYCKENEQKYRQIGGGSYDKEGNQIKIGNWVELDENCQVTYKGEYNIKGMKVSRWDIMYCEYNKLEYKQMQIQYKKKKYIEVVDHMIRKEIRQRLEYGLIWMNGFLHHYKSFIKVNIICLV
;
A
#
# COMPACT_ATOMS: atom_id res chain seq x y z
N MET A 1 16.46 13.52 24.45
CA MET A 1 17.30 12.36 24.06
C MET A 1 18.17 12.76 22.89
N TYR A 2 19.48 12.49 22.94
CA TYR A 2 20.45 12.88 21.90
C TYR A 2 21.12 11.63 21.31
N CYS A 3 21.36 11.64 19.99
CA CYS A 3 22.15 10.63 19.29
C CYS A 3 23.38 11.27 18.66
N LYS A 4 24.49 10.54 18.62
CA LYS A 4 25.72 10.98 17.98
C LYS A 4 25.57 10.81 16.47
N GLU A 5 25.56 11.92 15.73
CA GLU A 5 25.41 11.92 14.27
C GLU A 5 26.78 11.77 13.58
N ASN A 6 27.85 12.30 14.20
CA ASN A 6 29.26 12.19 13.79
C ASN A 6 30.17 12.38 15.03
N GLU A 7 31.50 12.24 14.88
CA GLU A 7 32.47 12.35 15.99
C GLU A 7 32.30 13.61 16.87
N GLN A 8 31.74 14.70 16.33
CA GLN A 8 31.61 15.98 17.02
C GLN A 8 30.18 16.57 17.08
N LYS A 9 29.13 15.85 16.64
CA LYS A 9 27.77 16.42 16.59
C LYS A 9 26.73 15.52 17.24
N TYR A 10 26.02 16.06 18.22
CA TYR A 10 24.84 15.45 18.81
C TYR A 10 23.58 16.03 18.17
N ARG A 11 22.66 15.15 17.79
CA ARG A 11 21.34 15.51 17.28
C ARG A 11 20.29 15.15 18.31
N GLN A 12 19.38 16.08 18.62
CA GLN A 12 18.20 15.74 19.41
C GLN A 12 17.33 14.79 18.59
N ILE A 13 17.19 13.56 19.08
CA ILE A 13 16.42 12.49 18.43
C ILE A 13 15.04 12.29 19.06
N GLY A 14 14.83 12.85 20.25
CA GLY A 14 13.58 12.71 20.97
C GLY A 14 13.39 13.80 22.04
N GLY A 15 12.13 14.15 22.28
CA GLY A 15 11.70 15.09 23.30
C GLY A 15 10.85 16.23 22.76
N GLY A 16 10.33 17.03 23.68
CA GLY A 16 9.52 18.21 23.41
C GLY A 16 9.27 18.97 24.71
N SER A 17 8.21 19.77 24.74
CA SER A 17 7.83 20.55 25.93
C SER A 17 6.75 19.86 26.73
N TYR A 18 6.81 20.00 28.05
CA TYR A 18 5.76 19.61 28.97
C TYR A 18 5.01 20.84 29.48
N ASP A 19 3.79 20.63 29.97
CA ASP A 19 3.02 21.65 30.67
C ASP A 19 3.74 22.15 31.93
N LYS A 20 3.57 23.44 32.25
CA LYS A 20 4.20 24.07 33.41
C LYS A 20 3.49 23.73 34.73
N GLU A 21 2.29 23.18 34.64
CA GLU A 21 1.45 22.83 35.80
C GLU A 21 1.91 21.54 36.49
N GLY A 22 2.90 20.84 35.92
CA GLY A 22 3.51 19.66 36.54
C GLY A 22 2.75 18.36 36.32
N ASN A 23 1.72 18.35 35.46
CA ASN A 23 0.96 17.14 35.14
C ASN A 23 1.68 16.22 34.14
N GLN A 24 2.88 16.60 33.70
CA GLN A 24 3.68 15.86 32.72
C GLN A 24 2.95 15.69 31.37
N ILE A 25 2.10 16.64 31.02
CA ILE A 25 1.35 16.63 29.77
C ILE A 25 2.26 17.15 28.66
N LYS A 26 2.46 16.35 27.61
CA LYS A 26 3.20 16.75 26.42
C LYS A 26 2.44 17.87 25.70
N ILE A 27 3.12 18.97 25.39
CA ILE A 27 2.55 20.11 24.65
C ILE A 27 3.53 20.63 23.59
N GLY A 28 3.02 21.28 22.55
CA GLY A 28 3.80 21.89 21.49
C GLY A 28 4.52 20.87 20.59
N ASN A 29 5.66 21.25 20.03
CA ASN A 29 6.40 20.40 19.10
C ASN A 29 7.13 19.25 19.82
N TRP A 30 7.02 18.06 19.26
CA TRP A 30 7.59 16.83 19.79
C TRP A 30 8.29 16.01 18.73
N VAL A 31 9.39 15.38 19.13
CA VAL A 31 10.04 14.29 18.40
C VAL A 31 9.87 13.01 19.22
N GLU A 32 9.17 12.03 18.68
CA GLU A 32 9.04 10.69 19.25
C GLU A 32 9.89 9.70 18.47
N LEU A 33 10.36 8.66 19.15
CA LEU A 33 11.14 7.58 18.58
C LEU A 33 10.31 6.30 18.63
N ASP A 34 10.44 5.43 17.63
CA ASP A 34 10.01 4.04 17.79
C ASP A 34 10.94 3.27 18.75
N GLU A 35 10.51 2.07 19.14
CA GLU A 35 11.22 1.19 20.08
C GLU A 35 12.67 0.87 19.65
N ASN A 36 12.91 0.85 18.35
CA ASN A 36 14.20 0.51 17.74
C ASN A 36 15.01 1.77 17.36
N CYS A 37 14.53 2.98 17.68
CA CYS A 37 15.10 4.26 17.27
C CYS A 37 15.29 4.40 15.75
N GLN A 38 14.53 3.66 14.95
CA GLN A 38 14.66 3.64 13.49
C GLN A 38 13.82 4.73 12.84
N VAL A 39 12.64 4.96 13.41
CA VAL A 39 11.70 5.97 12.96
C VAL A 39 11.59 7.08 14.01
N THR A 40 11.64 8.31 13.53
CA THR A 40 11.34 9.51 14.31
C THR A 40 10.05 10.14 13.80
N TYR A 41 9.13 10.39 14.71
CA TYR A 41 7.86 11.06 14.44
C TYR A 41 7.97 12.49 14.94
N LYS A 42 7.78 13.47 14.05
CA LYS A 42 7.76 14.89 14.37
C LYS A 42 6.36 15.45 14.21
N GLY A 43 5.84 16.08 15.24
CA GLY A 43 4.55 16.73 15.17
C GLY A 43 4.24 17.52 16.42
N GLU A 44 2.98 17.89 16.59
CA GLU A 44 2.55 18.77 17.65
C GLU A 44 1.55 18.07 18.57
N TYR A 45 1.69 18.33 19.87
CA TYR A 45 0.72 18.02 20.90
C TYR A 45 -0.03 19.29 21.31
N ASN A 46 -1.35 19.19 21.44
CA ASN A 46 -2.14 20.31 21.98
C ASN A 46 -2.02 20.40 23.51
N ILE A 47 -2.62 21.44 24.08
CA ILE A 47 -2.67 21.68 25.55
C ILE A 47 -3.33 20.57 26.37
N LYS A 48 -4.06 19.64 25.72
CA LYS A 48 -4.70 18.49 26.38
C LYS A 48 -3.86 17.21 26.24
N GLY A 49 -2.64 17.29 25.70
CA GLY A 49 -1.78 16.13 25.49
C GLY A 49 -2.20 15.23 24.32
N MET A 50 -3.03 15.73 23.40
CA MET A 50 -3.44 14.97 22.21
C MET A 50 -2.57 15.36 21.02
N LYS A 51 -2.19 14.36 20.22
CA LYS A 51 -1.52 14.58 18.93
C LYS A 51 -2.45 15.37 18.01
N VAL A 52 -1.96 16.49 17.50
CA VAL A 52 -2.67 17.34 16.54
C VAL A 52 -1.83 17.52 15.29
N SER A 53 -2.47 17.97 14.22
CA SER A 53 -1.84 18.26 12.93
C SER A 53 -1.20 17.03 12.26
N ARG A 54 -0.46 17.26 11.19
CA ARG A 54 0.29 16.23 10.47
C ARG A 54 1.55 15.87 11.25
N TRP A 55 1.81 14.57 11.36
CA TRP A 55 3.05 14.05 11.91
C TRP A 55 3.97 13.58 10.78
N ASP A 56 5.15 14.18 10.69
CA ASP A 56 6.15 13.82 9.72
C ASP A 56 6.98 12.64 10.22
N ILE A 57 7.09 11.63 9.38
CA ILE A 57 7.82 10.39 9.64
C ILE A 57 9.19 10.52 8.98
N MET A 58 10.25 10.46 9.78
CA MET A 58 11.62 10.48 9.28
C MET A 58 12.34 9.18 9.68
N TYR A 59 13.07 8.61 8.74
CA TYR A 59 13.85 7.38 8.94
C TYR A 59 15.32 7.72 9.20
N CYS A 60 15.94 7.08 10.19
CA CYS A 60 17.37 7.18 10.45
C CYS A 60 18.18 6.68 9.23
N GLU A 61 19.34 7.30 8.96
CA GLU A 61 20.10 7.04 7.73
C GLU A 61 20.58 5.59 7.58
N TYR A 62 20.83 4.90 8.69
CA TYR A 62 21.21 3.49 8.71
C TYR A 62 20.19 2.60 7.97
N ASN A 63 18.91 3.00 7.98
CA ASN A 63 17.83 2.27 7.32
C ASN A 63 17.39 2.86 5.97
N LYS A 64 18.09 3.87 5.44
CA LYS A 64 17.72 4.45 4.13
C LYS A 64 17.80 3.42 3.00
N LEU A 65 18.77 2.50 3.04
CA LEU A 65 18.91 1.48 2.01
C LEU A 65 17.79 0.43 2.11
N GLU A 66 17.53 -0.09 3.30
CA GLU A 66 16.44 -1.04 3.56
C GLU A 66 15.08 -0.43 3.22
N TYR A 67 14.85 0.84 3.58
CA TYR A 67 13.65 1.56 3.20
C TYR A 67 13.52 1.71 1.68
N LYS A 68 14.60 2.10 0.98
CA LYS A 68 14.59 2.16 -0.49
C LYS A 68 14.27 0.80 -1.11
N GLN A 69 14.85 -0.27 -0.58
CA GLN A 69 14.56 -1.64 -1.01
C GLN A 69 13.09 -1.99 -0.76
N MET A 70 12.55 -1.71 0.42
CA MET A 70 11.15 -1.94 0.77
C MET A 70 10.21 -1.18 -0.17
N GLN A 71 10.51 0.09 -0.49
CA GLN A 71 9.73 0.89 -1.44
C GLN A 71 9.77 0.29 -2.87
N ILE A 72 10.92 -0.21 -3.30
CA ILE A 72 11.05 -0.90 -4.60
C ILE A 72 10.20 -2.18 -4.60
N GLN A 73 10.25 -2.98 -3.53
CA GLN A 73 9.45 -4.21 -3.41
C GLN A 73 7.95 -3.90 -3.42
N TYR A 74 7.51 -2.86 -2.71
CA TYR A 74 6.12 -2.42 -2.70
C TYR A 74 5.64 -2.02 -4.11
N LYS A 75 6.44 -1.23 -4.84
CA LYS A 75 6.14 -0.85 -6.22
C LYS A 75 6.05 -2.06 -7.16
N LYS A 76 6.99 -3.01 -7.03
CA LYS A 76 6.97 -4.27 -7.80
C LYS A 76 5.71 -5.08 -7.50
N LYS A 77 5.36 -5.26 -6.23
CA LYS A 77 4.16 -5.98 -5.81
C LYS A 77 2.89 -5.34 -6.40
N LYS A 78 2.76 -4.02 -6.29
CA LYS A 78 1.62 -3.28 -6.85
C LYS A 78 1.53 -3.43 -8.38
N TYR A 79 2.66 -3.41 -9.08
CA TYR A 79 2.68 -3.65 -10.53
C TYR A 79 2.20 -5.06 -10.89
N ILE A 80 2.69 -6.08 -10.17
CA ILE A 80 2.27 -7.47 -10.36
C ILE A 80 0.76 -7.63 -10.14
N GLU A 81 0.20 -7.02 -9.09
CA GLU A 81 -1.24 -7.05 -8.82
C GLU A 81 -2.08 -6.45 -9.96
N VAL A 82 -1.61 -5.32 -10.53
CA VAL A 82 -2.27 -4.69 -11.69
C VAL A 82 -2.21 -5.58 -12.92
N VAL A 83 -1.04 -6.17 -13.21
CA VAL A 83 -0.84 -7.06 -14.36
C VAL A 83 -1.67 -8.34 -14.22
N ASP A 84 -1.71 -8.95 -13.03
CA ASP A 84 -2.54 -10.12 -12.75
C ASP A 84 -4.01 -9.81 -12.98
N HIS A 85 -4.50 -8.66 -12.50
CA HIS A 85 -5.86 -8.22 -12.75
C HIS A 85 -6.16 -8.08 -14.26
N MET A 86 -5.24 -7.49 -15.04
CA MET A 86 -5.40 -7.34 -16.49
C MET A 86 -5.45 -8.70 -17.20
N ILE A 87 -4.55 -9.62 -16.87
CA ILE A 87 -4.51 -10.96 -17.46
C ILE A 87 -5.81 -11.71 -17.16
N ARG A 88 -6.29 -11.67 -15.91
CA ARG A 88 -7.58 -12.29 -15.54
C ARG A 88 -8.74 -11.72 -16.33
N LYS A 89 -8.74 -10.41 -16.58
CA LYS A 89 -9.79 -9.74 -17.36
C LYS A 89 -9.76 -10.21 -18.83
N GLU A 90 -8.59 -10.27 -19.44
CA GLU A 90 -8.41 -10.75 -20.82
C GLU A 90 -8.84 -12.21 -20.98
N ILE A 91 -8.41 -13.09 -20.05
CA ILE A 91 -8.80 -14.50 -20.06
C ILE A 91 -10.33 -14.63 -19.97
N ARG A 92 -10.97 -13.87 -19.08
CA ARG A 92 -12.43 -13.88 -18.94
C ARG A 92 -13.12 -13.48 -20.25
N GLN A 93 -12.68 -12.39 -20.89
CA GLN A 93 -13.25 -11.95 -22.16
C GLN A 93 -13.14 -13.05 -23.23
N ARG A 94 -11.97 -13.69 -23.36
CA ARG A 94 -11.78 -14.78 -24.33
C ARG A 94 -12.69 -15.97 -24.06
N LEU A 95 -12.89 -16.34 -22.79
CA LEU A 95 -13.81 -17.41 -22.42
C LEU A 95 -15.26 -17.05 -22.74
N GLU A 96 -15.69 -15.83 -22.46
CA GLU A 96 -17.03 -15.33 -22.77
C GLU A 96 -17.29 -15.35 -24.28
N TYR A 97 -16.37 -14.81 -25.09
CA TYR A 97 -16.49 -14.85 -26.56
C TYR A 97 -16.47 -16.28 -27.10
N GLY A 98 -15.62 -17.16 -26.56
CA GLY A 98 -15.58 -18.56 -26.93
C GLY A 98 -16.89 -19.30 -26.65
N LEU A 99 -17.51 -19.05 -25.49
CA LEU A 99 -18.82 -19.60 -25.12
C LEU A 99 -19.92 -19.12 -26.06
N ILE A 100 -19.94 -17.83 -26.41
CA ILE A 100 -20.89 -17.25 -27.38
C ILE A 100 -20.73 -17.93 -28.74
N TRP A 101 -19.50 -18.08 -29.22
CA TRP A 101 -19.22 -18.72 -30.51
C TRP A 101 -19.67 -20.19 -30.53
N MET A 102 -19.35 -20.97 -29.49
CA MET A 102 -19.77 -22.37 -29.39
C MET A 102 -21.30 -22.53 -29.35
N ASN A 103 -22.00 -21.65 -28.63
CA ASN A 103 -23.46 -21.65 -28.59
C ASN A 103 -24.09 -21.36 -29.96
N GLY A 104 -23.53 -20.41 -30.71
CA GLY A 104 -23.94 -20.11 -32.08
C GLY A 104 -23.72 -21.30 -33.02
N PHE A 105 -22.54 -21.93 -32.96
CA PHE A 105 -22.23 -23.11 -33.76
C PHE A 105 -23.20 -24.27 -33.48
N LEU A 106 -23.46 -24.57 -32.21
CA LEU A 106 -24.41 -25.62 -31.81
C LEU A 106 -25.83 -25.33 -32.29
N HIS A 107 -26.26 -24.07 -32.30
CA HIS A 107 -27.57 -23.67 -32.81
C HIS A 107 -27.70 -23.91 -34.33
N HIS A 108 -26.68 -23.51 -35.10
CA HIS A 108 -26.64 -23.78 -36.54
C HIS A 108 -26.59 -25.27 -36.85
N TYR A 109 -25.76 -26.04 -36.13
CA TYR A 109 -25.64 -27.48 -36.29
C TYR A 109 -26.95 -28.23 -36.02
N LYS A 110 -27.66 -27.88 -34.93
CA LYS A 110 -28.98 -28.44 -34.63
C LYS A 110 -30.02 -28.13 -35.73
N SER A 111 -29.97 -26.93 -36.29
CA SER A 111 -30.87 -26.53 -37.38
C SER A 111 -30.60 -27.33 -38.66
N PHE A 112 -29.33 -27.56 -38.99
CA PHE A 112 -28.93 -28.38 -40.13
C PHE A 112 -29.40 -29.84 -40.03
N ILE A 113 -29.26 -30.46 -38.85
CA ILE A 113 -29.75 -31.83 -38.62
C ILE A 113 -31.27 -31.91 -38.79
N LYS A 114 -32.03 -30.94 -38.27
CA LYS A 114 -33.49 -30.91 -38.40
C LYS A 114 -33.95 -30.88 -39.86
N VAL A 115 -33.31 -30.07 -40.71
CA VAL A 115 -33.67 -29.97 -42.14
C VAL A 115 -33.40 -31.28 -42.87
N ASN A 116 -32.26 -31.93 -42.63
CA ASN A 116 -31.93 -33.18 -43.32
C ASN A 116 -32.83 -34.36 -42.91
N ILE A 117 -33.32 -34.39 -41.66
CA ILE A 117 -34.27 -35.43 -41.23
C ILE A 117 -35.62 -35.27 -41.94
N ILE A 118 -36.09 -34.04 -42.17
CA ILE A 118 -37.37 -33.79 -42.85
C ILE A 118 -37.33 -34.23 -44.33
N CYS A 119 -36.18 -34.12 -45.00
CA CYS A 119 -36.05 -34.53 -46.41
C CYS A 119 -35.96 -36.05 -46.62
N LEU A 120 -35.88 -36.86 -45.55
CA LEU A 120 -35.73 -38.32 -45.62
C LEU A 120 -37.02 -39.09 -45.29
N VAL A 121 -38.13 -38.38 -45.01
CA VAL A 121 -39.47 -38.93 -44.72
C VAL A 121 -40.43 -38.54 -45.83
#